data_AF-A0A3D1Q9P0-F1
#
_entry.id   AF-A0A3D1Q9P0-F1
#
_cell.length_a   1.000
_cell.length_b   1.000
_cell.length_c   1.000
_cell.angle_alpha   90.00
_cell.angle_beta   90.00
_cell.angle_gamma   90.00
#
_symmetry.space_group_name_H-M   'P 1'
#
loop_
_entity.id
_entity.type
_entity.pdbx_description
1 polymer ?
#
loop_
_entity_poly.entity_id
_entity_poly.type
_entity_poly.pdbx_seq_one_letter_code
_entity_poly.pdbx_strand_id
1 'polypeptide(L)' 'DHRYLVPASALMGSLLLLVSDTLARTMVAPVVLPVGAITSFFGAPLFLYLLIRGYKK' A
#
# COMPACT_ATOMS: atom_id res chain seq x y z
N ASP A 1 1.01 -1.41 21.19
CA ASP A 1 -0.37 -1.39 21.72
C ASP A 1 -1.35 -1.46 20.57
N HIS A 2 -2.20 -2.48 20.55
CA HIS A 2 -3.18 -2.68 19.48
C HIS A 2 -4.30 -1.64 19.45
N ARG A 3 -4.60 -0.99 20.58
CA ARG A 3 -5.66 0.05 20.65
C ARG A 3 -5.38 1.23 19.74
N TYR A 4 -4.11 1.60 19.56
CA TYR A 4 -3.69 2.66 18.64
C TYR A 4 -3.27 2.09 17.27
N LEU A 5 -2.67 0.90 17.26
CA LEU A 5 -2.19 0.28 16.03
C LEU A 5 -3.34 -0.01 15.06
N VAL A 6 -4.45 -0.57 15.53
CA VAL A 6 -5.61 -0.93 14.69
C VAL A 6 -6.22 0.31 14.00
N PRO A 7 -6.64 1.37 14.72
CA PRO A 7 -7.22 2.55 14.06
C PRO A 7 -6.20 3.27 13.17
N ALA A 8 -4.93 3.39 13.59
CA ALA A 8 -3.90 4.02 12.77
C ALA A 8 -3.65 3.23 11.46
N SER A 9 -3.57 1.91 11.55
CA SER A 9 -3.37 1.03 10.38
C SER A 9 -4.58 1.05 9.45
N ALA A 10 -5.80 1.11 10.00
CA ALA A 10 -7.01 1.23 9.21
C ALA A 10 -7.05 2.55 8.42
N LEU A 11 -6.75 3.67 9.08
CA LEU A 11 -6.71 4.98 8.43
C LEU A 11 -5.61 5.02 7.35
N MET A 12 -4.39 4.61 7.68
CA MET A 12 -3.27 4.60 6.73
C MET A 12 -3.54 3.67 5.54
N GLY A 13 -4.09 2.47 5.80
CA GLY A 13 -4.44 1.51 4.76
C GLY A 13 -5.55 2.01 3.84
N SER A 14 -6.60 2.63 4.40
CA SER A 14 -7.68 3.22 3.61
C SER A 14 -7.20 4.35 2.71
N LEU A 15 -6.31 5.22 3.22
CA LEU A 15 -5.75 6.32 2.46
C LEU A 15 -4.89 5.81 1.30
N LEU A 16 -4.01 4.84 1.57
CA LEU A 16 -3.17 4.21 0.56
C LEU A 16 -4.00 3.54 -0.55
N LEU A 17 -5.06 2.83 -0.18
CA LEU A 17 -5.95 2.17 -1.15
C LEU A 17 -6.72 3.18 -2.00
N LEU A 18 -7.30 4.23 -1.40
CA LEU A 18 -8.05 5.24 -2.14
C LEU A 18 -7.18 5.99 -3.15
N VAL A 19 -5.97 6.39 -2.73
CA VAL A 19 -5.00 7.03 -3.63
C VAL A 19 -4.62 6.08 -4.76
N SER A 20 -4.34 4.81 -4.46
CA SER A 20 -3.97 3.83 -5.46
C SER A 20 -5.10 3.53 -6.46
N ASP A 21 -6.34 3.39 -6.00
CA ASP A 21 -7.51 3.16 -6.85
C ASP A 21 -7.81 4.38 -7.74
N THR A 22 -7.68 5.58 -7.18
CA THR A 22 -7.85 6.83 -7.95
C THR A 22 -6.80 6.91 -9.06
N LEU A 23 -5.52 6.69 -8.75
CA LEU A 23 -4.43 6.71 -9.73
C LEU A 23 -4.59 5.62 -10.80
N ALA A 24 -5.00 4.41 -10.40
CA ALA A 24 -5.25 3.30 -11.32
C ALA A 24 -6.33 3.65 -12.36
N ARG A 25 -7.36 4.42 -11.96
CA ARG A 25 -8.44 4.85 -12.84
C ARG A 25 -8.09 6.06 -13.70
N THR A 26 -7.27 6.98 -13.20
CA THR A 26 -7.01 8.25 -13.90
C THR A 26 -5.80 8.22 -14.82
N MET A 27 -4.74 7.46 -14.50
CA MET A 27 -3.48 7.54 -15.25
C MET A 27 -3.54 6.91 -16.65
N VAL A 28 -4.38 5.88 -16.85
CA VAL A 28 -4.43 5.11 -18.12
C VAL A 28 -5.86 4.91 -18.61
N ALA A 29 -6.74 5.89 -18.37
CA ALA A 29 -8.10 5.86 -18.93
C ALA A 29 -8.05 5.77 -20.47
N PRO A 30 -8.85 4.89 -21.13
CA PRO A 30 -9.98 4.09 -20.63
C PRO A 30 -9.63 2.69 -20.10
N VAL A 31 -8.36 2.32 -20.04
CA VAL A 31 -7.91 0.99 -19.57
C VAL A 31 -8.00 0.94 -18.05
N VAL A 32 -8.71 -0.07 -17.55
CA VAL A 32 -8.82 -0.31 -16.10
C VAL A 32 -7.57 -1.04 -15.62
N LEU A 33 -6.66 -0.30 -14.99
CA LEU A 33 -5.51 -0.91 -14.33
C LEU A 33 -5.93 -1.58 -13.02
N PRO A 34 -5.40 -2.78 -12.71
CA PRO A 34 -5.58 -3.38 -11.40
C PRO A 34 -4.93 -2.50 -10.32
N VAL A 35 -5.69 -2.10 -9.30
CA VAL A 35 -5.15 -1.35 -8.15
C VAL A 35 -3.96 -2.05 -7.50
N GLY A 36 -3.94 -3.38 -7.54
CA GLY A 36 -2.83 -4.22 -7.07
C GLY A 36 -1.50 -3.91 -7.77
N ALA A 37 -1.51 -3.53 -9.04
CA ALA A 37 -0.30 -3.14 -9.75
C ALA A 37 0.27 -1.82 -9.18
N ILE A 38 -0.59 -0.85 -8.87
CA ILE A 38 -0.19 0.43 -8.26
C ILE A 38 0.30 0.23 -6.83
N THR A 39 -0.43 -0.53 -6.01
CA THR A 39 -0.04 -0.76 -4.61
C THR A 39 1.24 -1.57 -4.49
N SER A 40 1.54 -2.45 -5.45
CA SER A 40 2.77 -3.26 -5.47
C SER A 40 4.04 -2.41 -5.59
N PHE A 41 3.99 -1.22 -6.20
CA PHE A 41 5.12 -0.29 -6.21
C PHE A 41 5.51 0.20 -4.82
N PHE A 42 4.59 0.20 -3.86
CA PHE A 42 4.88 0.51 -2.47
C PHE A 42 5.17 -0.76 -1.66
N GLY A 43 4.38 -1.80 -1.88
CA GLY A 43 4.47 -3.06 -1.15
C GLY A 43 5.78 -3.81 -1.39
N ALA A 44 6.24 -3.91 -2.65
CA ALA A 44 7.45 -4.67 -2.97
C ALA A 44 8.72 -4.03 -2.41
N PRO A 45 8.98 -2.71 -2.54
CA PRO A 45 10.13 -2.08 -1.90
C PRO A 45 10.06 -2.12 -0.37
N LEU A 46 8.87 -1.94 0.22
CA LEU A 46 8.70 -2.05 1.67
C LEU A 46 9.02 -3.47 2.14
N PHE A 47 8.52 -4.49 1.45
CA PHE A 47 8.78 -5.87 1.77
C PHE A 47 10.28 -6.22 1.64
N LEU A 48 10.92 -5.79 0.56
CA LEU A 48 12.37 -5.95 0.38
C LEU A 48 13.16 -5.23 1.47
N TYR A 49 12.76 -4.02 1.84
CA TYR A 49 13.38 -3.28 2.93
C TYR A 49 13.27 -4.04 4.27
N LEU A 50 12.09 -4.56 4.60
CA LEU A 50 11.87 -5.36 5.80
C LEU A 50 12.69 -6.66 5.78
N LEU A 51 12.81 -7.31 4.61
CA LEU A 51 13.60 -8.51 4.42
C LEU A 51 15.10 -8.25 4.65
N ILE A 52 15.64 -7.18 4.07
CA ILE A 52 17.05 -6.77 4.22
C ILE A 52 17.34 -6.33 5.66
N ARG A 53 16.41 -5.62 6.29
CA ARG A 53 16.57 -5.17 7.69
C ARG A 53 16.69 -6.34 8.66
N GLY A 54 16.07 -7.48 8.33
CA GLY A 54 16.05 -8.68 9.17
C GLY A 54 15.21 -8.48 10.44
N TYR A 55 14.64 -9.58 10.94
CA TYR A 55 14.07 -9.58 12.28
C TYR A 55 15.23 -9.49 13.29
N LYS A 56 15.50 -8.29 13.81
CA LYS A 56 16.26 -8.17 15.05
C LYS A 56 15.46 -8.90 16.13
N LYS A 57 15.96 -10.05 16.55
CA LYS A 57 15.48 -10.76 17.75
C LYS A 57 15.63 -9.85 18.97
#